data_AF-A0A2J8T6J1-F1
#
_entry.id   AF-A0A2J8T6J1-F1
#
_cell.length_a   1.000
_cell.length_b   1.000
_cell.length_c   1.000
_cell.angle_alpha   90.00
_cell.angle_beta   90.00
_cell.angle_gamma   90.00
#
_symmetry.space_group_name_H-M   'P 1'
#
loop_
_entity.id
_entity.type
_entity.pdbx_description
1 polymer ?
#
loop_
_entity_poly.entity_id
_entity_poly.type
_entity_poly.pdbx_seq_one_letter_code
_entity_poly.pdbx_strand_id
1 'polypeptide(L)'
;TSGAGPKSWQVPPPAPEVQIRTPRVNCPEKVIICLDLSEEMSLPKLESFNGSKTNALNVSQKMIEMFVRTKHKIDKSHCLNHPCTSAPSCARKSLA
;
A
#
# COMPACT_ATOMS: atom_id res chain seq x y z
N THR A 1 -16.97 -49.74 35.91
CA THR A 1 -17.93 -48.97 35.09
C THR A 1 -17.42 -47.54 34.98
N SER A 2 -17.33 -47.02 33.73
CA SER A 2 -17.21 -45.60 33.29
C SER A 2 -16.26 -44.67 34.05
N GLY A 3 -15.18 -44.10 33.50
CA GLY A 3 -14.98 -43.61 32.14
C GLY A 3 -14.53 -42.15 32.24
N ALA A 4 -13.23 -41.91 32.39
CA ALA A 4 -12.65 -40.56 32.36
C ALA A 4 -12.66 -40.05 30.92
N GLY A 5 -13.65 -39.20 30.59
CA GLY A 5 -13.76 -38.59 29.27
C GLY A 5 -12.60 -37.62 29.00
N PRO A 6 -12.09 -37.56 27.75
CA PRO A 6 -11.08 -36.58 27.38
C PRO A 6 -11.67 -35.16 27.45
N LYS A 7 -10.97 -34.25 28.13
CA LYS A 7 -11.30 -32.82 28.14
C LYS A 7 -11.23 -32.31 26.70
N SER A 8 -12.36 -31.85 26.17
CA SER A 8 -12.43 -31.20 24.87
C SER A 8 -11.47 -30.01 24.86
N TRP A 9 -10.48 -30.05 23.99
CA TRP A 9 -9.69 -28.88 23.64
C TRP A 9 -10.66 -27.80 23.19
N GLN A 10 -10.85 -26.78 24.02
CA GLN A 10 -11.64 -25.60 23.66
C GLN A 10 -10.96 -24.96 22.45
N VAL A 11 -11.54 -25.18 21.28
CA VAL A 11 -11.20 -24.42 20.08
C VAL A 11 -11.51 -22.95 20.42
N PRO A 12 -10.54 -22.02 20.31
CA PRO A 12 -10.83 -20.61 20.49
C PRO A 12 -12.00 -20.23 19.58
N PRO A 13 -12.98 -19.45 20.06
CA PRO A 13 -14.09 -19.01 19.21
C PRO A 13 -13.52 -18.36 17.94
N PRO A 14 -14.06 -18.68 16.76
CA PRO A 14 -13.59 -18.10 15.51
C PRO A 14 -13.61 -16.58 15.66
N ALA A 15 -12.47 -15.95 15.41
CA ALA A 15 -12.34 -14.50 15.46
C ALA A 15 -13.48 -13.89 14.63
N PRO A 16 -14.22 -12.90 15.14
CA PRO A 16 -15.34 -12.33 14.40
C PRO A 16 -14.85 -11.88 13.03
N GLU A 17 -15.54 -12.34 11.97
CA GLU A 17 -15.31 -11.85 10.61
C GLU A 17 -15.24 -10.33 10.64
N VAL A 18 -14.20 -9.77 10.03
CA VAL A 18 -13.94 -8.32 10.05
C VAL A 18 -15.19 -7.58 9.54
N GLN A 19 -15.98 -7.02 10.46
CA GLN A 19 -17.17 -6.26 10.12
C GLN A 19 -16.76 -4.89 9.59
N ILE A 20 -16.75 -4.73 8.27
CA ILE A 20 -16.50 -3.44 7.63
C ILE A 20 -17.75 -2.57 7.77
N ARG A 21 -17.68 -1.58 8.66
CA ARG A 21 -18.78 -0.61 8.91
C ARG A 21 -18.72 0.62 8.01
N THR A 22 -17.62 0.81 7.28
CA THR A 22 -17.40 1.99 6.46
C THR A 22 -18.22 1.92 5.16
N PRO A 23 -18.93 2.99 4.78
CA PRO A 23 -19.66 3.05 3.51
C PRO A 23 -18.74 2.89 2.30
N ARG A 24 -19.20 2.17 1.26
CA ARG A 24 -18.48 2.02 -0.01
C ARG A 24 -18.79 3.17 -0.96
N VAL A 25 -18.21 4.33 -0.67
CA VAL A 25 -18.35 5.53 -1.50
C VAL A 25 -16.97 6.01 -1.94
N ASN A 26 -16.89 6.64 -3.11
CA ASN A 26 -15.63 7.18 -3.63
C ASN A 26 -15.40 8.59 -3.07
N CYS A 27 -14.75 8.69 -1.91
CA CYS A 27 -14.39 9.97 -1.29
C CYS A 27 -12.94 10.36 -1.64
N PRO A 28 -12.58 11.66 -1.59
CA PRO A 28 -11.20 12.09 -1.75
C PRO A 28 -10.27 11.45 -0.71
N GLU A 29 -9.37 10.59 -1.20
CA GLU A 29 -8.35 9.94 -0.38
C GLU A 29 -7.11 10.82 -0.17
N LYS A 30 -6.52 10.73 1.03
CA LYS A 30 -5.17 11.18 1.35
C LYS A 30 -4.28 9.96 1.51
N VAL A 31 -3.43 9.70 0.53
CA VAL A 31 -2.57 8.50 0.52
C VAL A 31 -1.14 8.89 0.90
N ILE A 32 -0.56 8.20 1.88
CA ILE A 32 0.84 8.35 2.30
C ILE A 32 1.60 7.12 1.79
N ILE A 33 2.67 7.36 1.05
CA ILE A 33 3.55 6.31 0.51
C ILE A 33 4.87 6.38 1.26
N CYS A 34 5.20 5.33 2.00
CA CYS A 34 6.49 5.18 2.65
C CYS A 34 7.40 4.32 1.75
N LEU A 35 8.61 4.81 1.48
CA LEU A 35 9.60 4.11 0.68
C LEU A 35 10.84 3.85 1.54
N ASP A 36 11.29 2.59 1.57
CA ASP A 36 12.57 2.24 2.17
C ASP A 36 13.72 2.64 1.24
N LEU A 37 14.71 3.33 1.80
CA LEU A 37 15.91 3.83 1.11
C LEU A 37 17.18 3.09 1.55
N SER A 38 17.03 1.92 2.16
CA SER A 38 18.15 1.05 2.51
C SER A 38 19.02 0.69 1.28
N GLU A 39 20.30 0.37 1.52
CA GLU A 39 21.24 0.00 0.46
C GLU A 39 20.74 -1.20 -0.35
N GLU A 40 20.09 -2.16 0.32
CA GLU A 40 19.50 -3.35 -0.30
C GLU A 40 18.50 -3.02 -1.42
N MET A 41 17.79 -1.90 -1.33
CA MET A 41 16.84 -1.44 -2.34
C MET A 41 17.51 -0.91 -3.61
N SER A 42 18.78 -0.52 -3.52
CA SER A 42 19.58 -0.01 -4.64
C SER A 42 20.29 -1.12 -5.43
N LEU A 43 20.33 -2.34 -4.90
CA LEU A 43 21.02 -3.47 -5.53
C LEU A 43 20.24 -3.99 -6.75
N PRO A 44 20.91 -4.33 -7.87
CA PRO A 44 20.28 -4.81 -9.10
C PRO A 44 19.92 -6.30 -8.99
N LYS A 45 19.09 -6.64 -8.00
CA LYS A 45 18.66 -8.01 -7.68
C LYS A 45 17.40 -8.42 -8.43
N LEU A 46 16.69 -7.47 -9.04
CA LEU A 46 15.46 -7.74 -9.77
C LEU A 46 15.74 -7.90 -11.26
N GLU A 47 15.06 -8.85 -11.88
CA GLU A 47 15.10 -9.06 -13.32
C GLU A 47 13.80 -8.55 -13.94
N SER A 48 13.93 -7.76 -14.99
CA SER A 48 12.78 -7.27 -15.75
C SER A 48 12.40 -8.25 -16.87
N PHE A 49 11.22 -8.09 -17.46
CA PHE A 49 10.71 -9.01 -18.49
C PHE A 49 11.57 -9.11 -19.75
N ASN A 50 12.46 -8.15 -19.99
CA ASN A 50 13.41 -8.18 -21.11
C ASN A 50 14.77 -8.81 -20.72
N GLY A 51 14.88 -9.40 -19.53
CA GLY A 51 16.09 -10.01 -19.00
C GLY A 51 17.12 -9.01 -18.44
N SER A 52 16.84 -7.71 -18.47
CA SER A 52 17.75 -6.72 -17.87
C SER A 52 17.59 -6.66 -16.35
N LYS A 53 18.71 -6.57 -15.64
CA LYS A 53 18.73 -6.39 -14.20
C LYS A 53 18.44 -4.93 -13.83
N THR A 54 17.66 -4.74 -12.77
CA THR A 54 17.30 -3.43 -12.22
C THR A 54 17.20 -3.52 -10.70
N ASN A 55 17.15 -2.37 -10.02
CA ASN A 55 16.99 -2.30 -8.58
C ASN A 55 15.55 -1.97 -8.16
N ALA A 56 15.25 -2.22 -6.89
CA ALA A 56 13.91 -2.03 -6.35
C ALA A 56 13.48 -0.56 -6.34
N LEU A 57 14.41 0.38 -6.15
CA LEU A 57 14.11 1.83 -6.21
C LEU A 57 13.60 2.25 -7.58
N ASN A 58 14.24 1.82 -8.66
CA ASN A 58 13.84 2.16 -10.04
C ASN A 58 12.45 1.59 -10.37
N VAL A 59 12.16 0.36 -9.91
CA VAL A 59 10.84 -0.24 -10.10
C VAL A 59 9.80 0.51 -9.25
N SER A 60 10.12 0.83 -8.00
CA SER A 60 9.24 1.57 -7.08
C SER A 60 8.86 2.94 -7.65
N GLN A 61 9.81 3.67 -8.22
CA GLN A 61 9.54 4.95 -8.87
C GLN A 61 8.50 4.83 -9.99
N LYS A 62 8.64 3.83 -10.87
CA LYS A 62 7.68 3.58 -11.95
C LYS A 62 6.30 3.20 -11.40
N MET A 63 6.26 2.33 -10.38
CA MET A 63 5.01 1.92 -9.74
C MET A 63 4.29 3.12 -9.12
N ILE A 64 5.02 3.96 -8.39
CA ILE A 64 4.44 5.13 -7.74
C ILE A 64 4.00 6.17 -8.78
N GLU A 65 4.78 6.41 -9.84
CA GLU A 65 4.38 7.32 -10.92
C GLU A 65 3.05 6.86 -11.56
N MET A 66 2.97 5.57 -11.92
CA MET A 66 1.75 5.00 -12.49
C MET A 66 0.57 5.10 -11.52
N PHE A 67 0.78 4.83 -10.24
CA PHE A 67 -0.25 4.91 -9.21
C PHE A 67 -0.79 6.34 -9.07
N VAL A 68 0.08 7.33 -8.94
CA VAL A 68 -0.31 8.74 -8.79
C VAL A 68 -1.08 9.22 -10.01
N ARG A 69 -0.56 8.93 -11.22
CA ARG A 69 -1.23 9.31 -12.48
C ARG A 69 -2.60 8.66 -12.62
N THR A 70 -2.73 7.40 -12.20
CA THR A 70 -4.00 6.66 -12.27
C THR A 70 -5.02 7.21 -11.27
N LYS A 71 -4.64 7.40 -10.01
CA LYS A 71 -5.54 7.97 -8.99
C LYS A 71 -5.98 9.39 -9.36
N HIS A 72 -5.07 10.23 -9.85
CA HIS A 72 -5.40 11.59 -10.29
C HIS A 72 -6.32 11.60 -11.53
N LYS A 73 -6.18 10.62 -12.45
CA LYS A 73 -7.07 10.48 -13.61
C LYS A 73 -8.49 10.11 -13.21
N ILE A 74 -8.65 9.32 -12.15
CA ILE A 74 -9.96 8.89 -11.64
C ILE A 74 -10.66 10.04 -10.90
N ASP A 75 -9.93 10.74 -10.03
CA ASP A 75 -10.43 11.92 -9.34
C ASP A 75 -9.28 12.88 -9.01
N LYS A 76 -9.38 14.11 -9.48
CA LYS A 76 -8.37 15.17 -9.31
C LYS A 76 -8.30 15.67 -7.87
N SER A 77 -9.29 15.37 -7.04
CA SER A 77 -9.35 15.76 -5.63
C SER A 77 -8.51 14.86 -4.71
N HIS A 78 -8.06 13.71 -5.21
CA HIS A 78 -7.09 12.88 -4.50
C HIS A 78 -5.76 13.63 -4.33
N CYS A 79 -5.32 13.84 -3.09
CA CYS A 79 -4.02 14.42 -2.81
C CYS A 79 -3.00 13.33 -2.52
N LEU A 80 -1.99 13.24 -3.39
CA LEU A 80 -0.82 12.40 -3.26
C LEU A 80 0.42 13.29 -3.15
N ASN A 81 1.16 13.16 -2.06
CA ASN A 81 2.43 13.86 -1.89
C ASN A 81 3.56 12.88 -2.27
N HIS A 82 4.32 13.19 -3.32
CA HIS A 82 5.51 12.42 -3.70
C HIS A 82 6.73 13.36 -3.80
N PRO A 83 7.87 13.04 -3.16
CA PRO A 83 9.04 13.92 -3.13
C PRO A 83 9.85 13.95 -4.45
N CYS A 84 9.66 13.00 -5.37
CA CYS A 84 10.54 12.85 -6.55
C CYS A 84 10.01 13.45 -7.88
N THR A 85 8.86 14.14 -7.89
CA THR A 85 8.38 14.82 -9.11
C THR A 85 8.34 16.32 -8.90
N SER A 86 8.99 17.09 -9.77
CA SER A 86 9.01 18.57 -9.79
C SER A 86 7.64 19.23 -10.03
N ALA A 87 6.55 18.47 -9.97
CA ALA A 87 5.19 18.98 -10.01
C ALA A 87 4.49 18.67 -8.68
N PRO A 88 4.32 19.68 -7.80
CA PRO A 88 3.46 19.52 -6.64
C PRO A 88 2.00 19.53 -7.11
N SER A 89 1.33 18.38 -7.14
CA SER A 89 -0.13 18.40 -7.39
C SER A 89 -0.92 18.95 -6.20
N CYS A 90 -0.37 18.97 -4.97
CA CYS A 90 -1.05 19.50 -3.78
C CYS A 90 -0.25 20.50 -2.91
N ALA A 91 0.91 21.04 -3.33
CA ALA A 91 1.69 21.97 -2.47
C ALA A 91 1.20 23.44 -2.44
N ARG A 92 -0.06 23.72 -2.83
CA ARG A 92 -0.68 25.04 -2.64
C ARG A 92 -2.07 24.90 -2.02
N LYS A 93 -2.15 24.49 -0.75
CA LYS A 93 -3.37 24.68 0.07
C LYS A 93 -3.15 24.53 1.58
N SER A 94 -1.93 24.75 2.06
CA SER A 94 -1.65 24.80 3.50
C SER A 94 -0.69 25.95 3.81
N LEU A 95 -1.16 27.17 3.55
CA LEU A 95 -0.89 28.35 4.37
C LEU A 95 -1.86 29.46 3.93
N ALA A 96 -3.04 29.44 4.53
CA ALA A 96 -3.96 30.56 4.66
C ALA A 96 -4.82 30.29 5.90
#